data_AF-A0A3N1A315-F1
#
_entry.id   AF-A0A3N1A315-F1
#
_cell.length_a   1.000
_cell.length_b   1.000
_cell.length_c   1.000
_cell.angle_alpha   90.00
_cell.angle_beta   90.00
_cell.angle_gamma   90.00
#
_symmetry.space_group_name_H-M   'P 1'
#
loop_
_entity.id
_entity.type
_entity.pdbx_description
1 polymer ?
#
loop_
_entity_poly.entity_id
_entity_poly.type
_entity_poly.pdbx_seq_one_letter_code
_entity_poly.pdbx_strand_id
1 'polypeptide(L)'
;MTVHGAYTGIIRDDLANVFNQAAERFPGVDPSGDLYRANMSRLQAVGNVAALATGVMTSVPIYLREGETVSSVTVASATTAANGPTAQWCALYSPTGVLVDQTEDLADEAWGANTAKTFDFDTPVLVAVTGWHRVAVMVTASSAVPTLAGVALHNAVESAALVTGELILAGRSGSTLTDTAPGTIGTLTANAGVPLVILT
;
A
#
# COMPACT_ATOMS: atom_id res chain seq x y z
N MET A 1 32.83 -10.36 -1.38
CA MET A 1 31.85 -9.61 -2.19
C MET A 1 30.59 -10.46 -2.26
N THR A 2 29.55 -10.14 -1.50
CA THR A 2 28.22 -10.73 -1.71
C THR A 2 27.44 -9.81 -2.63
N VAL A 3 26.57 -10.42 -3.45
CA VAL A 3 26.09 -9.95 -4.76
C VAL A 3 25.16 -8.72 -4.73
N HIS A 4 25.04 -7.99 -3.61
CA HIS A 4 24.16 -6.80 -3.50
C HIS A 4 24.74 -5.66 -2.62
N GLY A 5 25.94 -5.18 -2.93
CA GLY A 5 26.31 -3.77 -2.71
C GLY A 5 26.33 -3.18 -1.29
N ALA A 6 26.24 -3.96 -0.21
CA ALA A 6 26.33 -3.43 1.16
C ALA A 6 27.49 -4.09 1.94
N TYR A 7 28.38 -3.27 2.50
CA TYR A 7 29.52 -3.73 3.31
C TYR A 7 29.18 -3.61 4.81
N THR A 8 29.11 -4.74 5.51
CA THR A 8 29.04 -4.76 6.98
C THR A 8 30.36 -4.26 7.58
N GLY A 9 30.29 -3.26 8.48
CA GLY A 9 31.47 -2.66 9.13
C GLY A 9 31.66 -1.15 8.89
N ILE A 10 30.82 -0.51 8.07
CA ILE A 10 30.76 0.95 7.92
C ILE A 10 29.55 1.49 8.66
N ILE A 11 29.76 2.23 9.75
CA ILE A 11 28.72 2.72 10.68
C ILE A 11 27.58 3.47 9.95
N ARG A 12 27.90 4.17 8.84
CA ARG A 12 26.94 4.95 8.06
C ARG A 12 25.93 4.10 7.28
N ASP A 13 26.33 2.89 6.88
CA ASP A 13 25.52 1.97 6.07
C ASP A 13 24.88 0.88 6.95
N ASP A 14 25.53 0.55 8.05
CA ASP A 14 25.04 -0.35 9.10
C ASP A 14 23.81 0.23 9.81
N LEU A 15 23.72 1.55 10.00
CA LEU A 15 22.52 2.18 10.57
C LEU A 15 21.32 2.15 9.63
N ALA A 16 21.50 2.37 8.31
CA ALA A 16 20.40 2.27 7.34
C ALA A 16 19.88 0.83 7.22
N ASN A 17 20.80 -0.12 7.24
CA ASN A 17 20.53 -1.55 7.32
C ASN A 17 19.78 -1.89 8.63
N VAL A 18 20.23 -1.42 9.78
CA VAL A 18 19.57 -1.66 11.08
C VAL A 18 18.21 -0.97 11.18
N PHE A 19 18.00 0.23 10.63
CA PHE A 19 16.68 0.89 10.71
C PHE A 19 15.61 0.21 9.85
N ASN A 20 15.97 -0.24 8.64
CA ASN A 20 15.04 -1.00 7.79
C ASN A 20 14.89 -2.45 8.27
N GLN A 21 15.95 -3.05 8.82
CA GLN A 21 15.88 -4.42 9.34
C GLN A 21 15.26 -4.54 10.72
N ALA A 22 15.38 -3.54 11.59
CA ALA A 22 14.65 -3.49 12.85
C ALA A 22 13.15 -3.23 12.63
N ALA A 23 12.77 -2.57 11.53
CA ALA A 23 11.37 -2.39 11.15
C ALA A 23 10.74 -3.62 10.47
N GLU A 24 11.53 -4.47 9.79
CA GLU A 24 10.96 -5.49 8.87
C GLU A 24 11.59 -6.91 8.95
N ARG A 25 12.72 -7.13 9.63
CA ARG A 25 13.53 -8.35 9.41
C ARG A 25 13.37 -9.51 10.39
N PHE A 26 12.63 -9.41 11.50
CA PHE A 26 12.38 -10.60 12.32
C PHE A 26 11.04 -11.26 11.99
N PRO A 27 11.00 -12.54 11.57
CA PRO A 27 9.76 -13.31 11.50
C PRO A 27 9.23 -13.51 12.93
N GLY A 28 7.98 -13.10 13.18
CA GLY A 28 7.31 -13.34 14.47
C GLY A 28 7.79 -12.51 15.67
N VAL A 29 8.13 -11.22 15.49
CA VAL A 29 8.46 -10.31 16.61
C VAL A 29 7.58 -9.06 16.59
N ASP A 30 6.26 -9.26 16.58
CA ASP A 30 5.45 -8.54 17.56
C ASP A 30 5.34 -9.49 18.75
N PRO A 31 5.77 -9.12 19.98
CA PRO A 31 5.55 -9.95 21.16
C PRO A 31 4.07 -10.30 21.44
N SER A 32 3.10 -9.71 20.72
CA SER A 32 1.68 -10.10 20.77
C SER A 32 1.28 -11.25 19.83
N GLY A 33 2.07 -11.55 18.79
CA GLY A 33 1.68 -12.53 17.76
C GLY A 33 0.80 -11.97 16.62
N ASP A 34 0.51 -10.67 16.60
CA ASP A 34 -0.30 -10.03 15.56
C ASP A 34 0.55 -9.59 14.36
N LEU A 35 -0.05 -9.61 13.16
CA LEU A 35 0.62 -9.12 11.95
C LEU A 35 0.73 -7.60 12.00
N TYR A 36 1.88 -7.06 11.61
CA TYR A 36 2.04 -5.65 11.28
C TYR A 36 3.01 -5.49 10.10
N ARG A 37 2.53 -5.01 8.96
CA ARG A 37 3.35 -4.73 7.77
C ARG A 37 3.03 -3.33 7.25
N ALA A 38 4.05 -2.56 6.90
CA ALA A 38 3.88 -1.27 6.26
C ALA A 38 4.71 -1.21 4.97
N ASN A 39 4.24 -0.48 3.96
CA ASN A 39 5.00 -0.30 2.72
C ASN A 39 6.12 0.75 2.84
N MET A 40 6.07 1.60 3.86
CA MET A 40 7.08 2.60 4.19
C MET A 40 7.04 2.93 5.68
N SER A 41 8.06 3.62 6.18
CA SER A 41 8.03 4.12 7.56
C SER A 41 6.99 5.22 7.72
N ARG A 42 6.22 5.19 8.82
CA ARG A 42 5.27 6.26 9.16
C ARG A 42 5.93 7.64 9.27
N LEU A 43 7.23 7.70 9.63
CA LEU A 43 7.98 8.95 9.69
C LEU A 43 8.27 9.56 8.31
N GLN A 44 8.16 8.77 7.23
CA GLN A 44 8.33 9.23 5.86
C GLN A 44 7.00 9.75 5.28
N ALA A 45 5.86 9.30 5.81
CA ALA A 45 4.52 9.63 5.33
C ALA A 45 4.04 11.04 5.75
N VAL A 46 4.88 12.05 5.52
CA VAL A 46 4.65 13.46 5.92
C VAL A 46 3.92 14.28 4.85
N GLY A 47 3.77 13.73 3.64
CA GLY A 47 3.18 14.39 2.49
C GLY A 47 1.67 14.22 2.42
N ASN A 48 1.03 15.24 1.83
CA ASN A 48 -0.37 15.21 1.39
C ASN A 48 -0.41 14.78 -0.08
N VAL A 49 -0.71 13.51 -0.36
CA VAL A 49 -0.62 12.95 -1.71
C VAL A 49 -1.99 12.79 -2.37
N ALA A 50 -2.14 13.35 -3.58
CA ALA A 50 -3.28 13.12 -4.44
C ALA A 50 -3.16 11.76 -5.16
N ALA A 51 -3.05 10.69 -4.38
CA ALA A 51 -2.79 9.34 -4.89
C ALA A 51 -4.00 8.80 -5.66
N LEU A 52 -5.22 9.08 -5.20
CA LEU A 52 -6.46 8.51 -5.73
C LEU A 52 -7.10 9.35 -6.85
N ALA A 53 -7.95 8.70 -7.63
CA ALA A 53 -8.91 9.31 -8.54
C ALA A 53 -10.20 8.48 -8.50
N THR A 54 -11.34 9.11 -8.80
CA THR A 54 -12.64 8.42 -8.72
C THR A 54 -12.70 7.20 -9.64
N GLY A 55 -13.08 6.03 -9.10
CA GLY A 55 -13.20 4.79 -9.86
C GLY A 55 -11.87 4.25 -10.42
N VAL A 56 -10.74 4.63 -9.83
CA VAL A 56 -9.40 4.17 -10.21
C VAL A 56 -8.65 3.72 -8.96
N MET A 57 -8.12 2.50 -8.97
CA MET A 57 -7.36 1.99 -7.83
C MET A 57 -5.89 2.41 -7.91
N THR A 58 -5.31 2.78 -6.76
CA THR A 58 -3.87 3.03 -6.62
C THR A 58 -3.23 1.92 -5.83
N SER A 59 -2.23 1.28 -6.43
CA SER A 59 -1.57 0.11 -5.88
C SER A 59 -0.14 0.42 -5.46
N VAL A 60 0.22 -0.01 -4.25
CA VAL A 60 1.57 0.08 -3.67
C VAL A 60 2.10 -1.32 -3.38
N PRO A 61 3.41 -1.57 -3.56
CA PRO A 61 4.00 -2.85 -3.19
C PRO A 61 4.13 -2.96 -1.66
N ILE A 62 3.93 -4.16 -1.14
CA ILE A 62 4.18 -4.51 0.26
C ILE A 62 4.79 -5.91 0.32
N TYR A 63 5.77 -6.12 1.19
CA TYR A 63 6.40 -7.41 1.34
C TYR A 63 5.65 -8.25 2.37
N LEU A 64 5.18 -9.43 1.95
CA LEU A 64 4.50 -10.40 2.81
C LEU A 64 5.22 -11.74 2.77
N ARG A 65 5.15 -12.47 3.89
CA ARG A 65 5.71 -13.82 4.00
C ARG A 65 4.60 -14.86 4.02
N GLU A 66 4.91 -16.02 3.45
CA GLU A 66 4.04 -17.18 3.52
C GLU A 66 3.70 -17.54 4.98
N GLY A 67 2.43 -17.81 5.24
CA GLY A 67 1.91 -18.14 6.56
C GLY A 67 1.45 -16.93 7.39
N GLU A 68 1.69 -15.70 6.94
CA GLU A 68 1.11 -14.50 7.56
C GLU A 68 -0.40 -14.44 7.29
N THR A 69 -1.18 -13.98 8.27
CA THR A 69 -2.63 -13.78 8.11
C THR A 69 -2.93 -12.29 8.14
N VAL A 70 -3.53 -11.77 7.08
CA VAL A 70 -3.91 -10.36 6.92
C VAL A 70 -5.41 -10.22 7.22
N SER A 71 -5.75 -9.51 8.27
CA SER A 71 -7.12 -9.21 8.70
C SER A 71 -7.62 -7.87 8.19
N SER A 72 -6.76 -6.86 8.05
CA SER A 72 -7.19 -5.51 7.68
C SER A 72 -6.16 -4.72 6.89
N VAL A 73 -6.64 -3.68 6.22
CA VAL A 73 -5.84 -2.64 5.56
C VAL A 73 -6.16 -1.30 6.17
N THR A 74 -5.16 -0.59 6.71
CA THR A 74 -5.32 0.75 7.25
C THR A 74 -4.62 1.79 6.39
N VAL A 75 -5.34 2.85 6.05
CA VAL A 75 -4.86 3.99 5.25
C VAL A 75 -5.27 5.28 5.94
N ALA A 76 -4.37 6.27 5.98
CA ALA A 76 -4.67 7.59 6.53
C ALA A 76 -4.99 8.60 5.44
N SER A 77 -6.11 9.31 5.58
CA SER A 77 -6.37 10.52 4.81
C SER A 77 -5.51 11.68 5.34
N ALA A 78 -5.12 12.55 4.43
CA ALA A 78 -4.43 13.80 4.72
C ALA A 78 -5.44 14.95 4.71
N THR A 79 -5.15 16.03 3.99
CA THR A 79 -5.89 17.30 4.14
C THR A 79 -7.27 17.32 3.49
N THR A 80 -7.54 16.47 2.50
CA THR A 80 -8.81 16.41 1.79
C THR A 80 -9.59 15.17 2.21
N ALA A 81 -10.81 15.38 2.70
CA ALA A 81 -11.76 14.32 3.03
C ALA A 81 -12.42 13.74 1.77
N ALA A 82 -12.95 12.52 1.86
CA ALA A 82 -13.86 12.01 0.85
C ALA A 82 -15.17 12.80 0.88
N ASN A 83 -15.71 13.16 -0.29
CA ASN A 83 -16.99 13.85 -0.41
C ASN A 83 -17.89 13.16 -1.44
N GLY A 84 -19.02 12.66 -0.94
CA GLY A 84 -19.94 11.79 -1.67
C GLY A 84 -19.31 10.48 -2.12
N PRO A 85 -18.58 9.74 -1.24
CA PRO A 85 -18.14 8.40 -1.60
C PRO A 85 -19.34 7.49 -1.88
N THR A 86 -19.14 6.56 -2.81
CA THR A 86 -20.14 5.58 -3.26
C THR A 86 -19.59 4.16 -3.27
N ALA A 87 -18.27 4.02 -3.31
CA ALA A 87 -17.54 2.78 -3.09
C ALA A 87 -16.16 3.11 -2.53
N GLN A 88 -15.72 2.37 -1.51
CA GLN A 88 -14.46 2.52 -0.81
C GLN A 88 -13.98 1.15 -0.34
N TRP A 89 -12.92 0.62 -0.94
CA TRP A 89 -12.35 -0.67 -0.56
C TRP A 89 -10.84 -0.71 -0.78
N CYS A 90 -10.21 -1.72 -0.17
CA CYS A 90 -8.85 -2.13 -0.45
C CYS A 90 -8.84 -3.54 -1.05
N ALA A 91 -7.82 -3.86 -1.85
CA ALA A 91 -7.65 -5.18 -2.43
C ALA A 91 -6.19 -5.63 -2.32
N LEU A 92 -5.99 -6.90 -1.98
CA LEU A 92 -4.69 -7.53 -1.93
C LEU A 92 -4.47 -8.35 -3.20
N TYR A 93 -3.37 -8.08 -3.89
CA TYR A 93 -2.95 -8.82 -5.09
C TYR A 93 -1.66 -9.58 -4.82
N SER A 94 -1.56 -10.75 -5.43
CA SER A 94 -0.39 -11.62 -5.39
C SER A 94 0.81 -10.95 -6.09
N PRO A 95 2.02 -11.50 -5.95
CA PRO A 95 3.18 -11.01 -6.69
C PRO A 95 3.04 -11.12 -8.21
N THR A 96 2.17 -12.01 -8.69
CA THR A 96 1.84 -12.15 -10.12
C THR A 96 0.69 -11.24 -10.56
N GLY A 97 0.10 -10.47 -9.64
CA GLY A 97 -0.98 -9.53 -9.94
C GLY A 97 -2.38 -10.14 -9.96
N VAL A 98 -2.55 -11.37 -9.48
CA VAL A 98 -3.87 -12.01 -9.33
C VAL A 98 -4.50 -11.53 -8.02
N LEU A 99 -5.81 -11.24 -8.04
CA LEU A 99 -6.54 -10.86 -6.83
C LEU A 99 -6.47 -12.00 -5.82
N VAL A 100 -5.95 -11.71 -4.62
CA VAL A 100 -5.97 -12.63 -3.49
C VAL A 100 -7.30 -12.49 -2.78
N ASP A 101 -7.62 -11.26 -2.38
CA ASP A 101 -8.91 -10.93 -1.78
C ASP A 101 -9.17 -9.42 -1.79
N GLN A 102 -10.40 -9.03 -1.47
CA GLN A 102 -10.86 -7.65 -1.33
C GLN A 102 -11.47 -7.46 0.06
N THR A 103 -11.26 -6.29 0.66
CA THR A 103 -11.95 -5.90 1.89
C THR A 103 -13.43 -5.66 1.62
N GLU A 104 -14.23 -5.57 2.68
CA GLU A 104 -15.59 -5.04 2.55
C GLU A 104 -15.59 -3.65 1.88
N ASP A 105 -16.62 -3.39 1.08
CA ASP A 105 -16.88 -2.07 0.53
C ASP A 105 -17.61 -1.22 1.57
N LEU A 106 -16.95 -0.16 2.04
CA LEU A 106 -17.51 0.78 3.01
C LEU A 106 -18.43 1.82 2.35
N ALA A 107 -18.78 1.66 1.07
CA ALA A 107 -19.79 2.42 0.35
C ALA A 107 -19.71 3.94 0.61
N ASP A 108 -20.71 4.51 1.28
CA ASP A 108 -20.87 5.93 1.57
C ASP A 108 -20.34 6.36 2.96
N GLU A 109 -19.67 5.46 3.69
CA GLU A 109 -19.13 5.78 5.01
C GLU A 109 -18.18 6.97 4.96
N ALA A 110 -18.35 7.90 5.90
CA ALA A 110 -17.55 9.11 5.97
C ALA A 110 -16.05 8.79 6.10
N TRP A 111 -15.22 9.49 5.32
CA TRP A 111 -13.77 9.51 5.50
C TRP A 111 -13.31 10.95 5.65
N GLY A 112 -13.22 11.41 6.91
CA GLY A 112 -12.80 12.77 7.25
C GLY A 112 -11.34 13.03 6.90
N ALA A 113 -10.94 14.31 6.85
CA ALA A 113 -9.54 14.68 6.69
C ALA A 113 -8.73 14.34 7.97
N ASN A 114 -7.46 14.01 7.81
CA ASN A 114 -6.53 13.65 8.90
C ASN A 114 -7.01 12.48 9.76
N THR A 115 -7.66 11.48 9.15
CA THR A 115 -8.17 10.29 9.84
C THR A 115 -7.63 9.01 9.23
N ALA A 116 -7.27 8.05 10.09
CA ALA A 116 -7.07 6.68 9.66
C ALA A 116 -8.43 6.04 9.38
N LYS A 117 -8.53 5.32 8.27
CA LYS A 117 -9.65 4.43 7.96
C LYS A 117 -9.09 3.02 7.79
N THR A 118 -9.75 2.07 8.44
CA THR A 118 -9.41 0.65 8.40
C THR A 118 -10.48 -0.06 7.58
N PHE A 119 -10.03 -0.94 6.69
CA PHE A 119 -10.84 -1.76 5.82
C PHE A 119 -10.58 -3.21 6.18
N ASP A 120 -11.61 -3.91 6.65
CA ASP A 120 -11.48 -5.28 7.12
C ASP A 120 -11.79 -6.26 5.98
N PHE A 121 -11.05 -7.37 5.94
CA PHE A 121 -11.43 -8.51 5.11
C PHE A 121 -12.53 -9.29 5.83
N ASP A 122 -13.57 -9.70 5.10
CA ASP A 122 -14.66 -10.52 5.65
C ASP A 122 -14.12 -11.82 6.27
N THR A 123 -13.09 -12.39 5.64
CA THR A 123 -12.29 -13.49 6.21
C THR A 123 -10.81 -13.12 6.18
N PRO A 124 -10.06 -13.29 7.29
CA PRO A 124 -8.63 -13.04 7.30
C PRO A 124 -7.88 -13.88 6.24
N VAL A 125 -7.03 -13.21 5.47
CA VAL A 125 -6.36 -13.75 4.29
C VAL A 125 -5.05 -14.40 4.68
N LEU A 126 -4.91 -15.70 4.43
CA LEU A 126 -3.64 -16.40 4.58
C LEU A 126 -2.74 -16.16 3.37
N VAL A 127 -1.55 -15.60 3.60
CA VAL A 127 -0.55 -15.38 2.55
C VAL A 127 0.05 -16.71 2.12
N ALA A 128 -0.25 -17.12 0.88
CA ALA A 128 0.16 -18.42 0.34
C ALA A 128 1.59 -18.45 -0.23
N VAL A 129 2.17 -17.30 -0.57
CA VAL A 129 3.51 -17.20 -1.16
C VAL A 129 4.27 -16.04 -0.55
N THR A 130 5.57 -16.19 -0.32
CA THR A 130 6.41 -15.07 0.09
C THR A 130 6.74 -14.17 -1.10
N GLY A 131 6.59 -12.85 -0.95
CA GLY A 131 7.02 -11.92 -1.99
C GLY A 131 6.39 -10.53 -1.90
N TRP A 132 6.69 -9.71 -2.90
CA TRP A 132 6.11 -8.38 -3.07
C TRP A 132 4.68 -8.49 -3.60
N HIS A 133 3.73 -8.39 -2.67
CA HIS A 133 2.32 -8.27 -2.97
C HIS A 133 2.00 -6.81 -3.31
N ARG A 134 0.79 -6.56 -3.80
CA ARG A 134 0.30 -5.20 -4.00
C ARG A 134 -0.99 -4.97 -3.23
N VAL A 135 -1.04 -3.87 -2.49
CA VAL A 135 -2.28 -3.40 -1.88
C VAL A 135 -2.80 -2.27 -2.74
N ALA A 136 -4.01 -2.43 -3.25
CA ALA A 136 -4.73 -1.42 -4.00
C ALA A 136 -5.73 -0.71 -3.08
N VAL A 137 -5.81 0.61 -3.17
CA VAL A 137 -6.81 1.44 -2.51
C VAL A 137 -7.68 2.06 -3.59
N MET A 138 -9.00 1.94 -3.47
CA MET A 138 -9.97 2.46 -4.43
C MET A 138 -11.03 3.27 -3.70
N VAL A 139 -11.32 4.46 -4.24
CA VAL A 139 -12.46 5.27 -3.82
C VAL A 139 -13.18 5.79 -5.06
N THR A 140 -14.48 5.53 -5.15
CA THR A 140 -15.38 6.19 -6.08
C THR A 140 -16.18 7.22 -5.31
N ALA A 141 -16.06 8.47 -5.72
CA ALA A 141 -16.75 9.59 -5.08
C ALA A 141 -17.33 10.54 -6.12
N SER A 142 -18.46 11.16 -5.81
CA SER A 142 -19.16 12.10 -6.69
C SER A 142 -18.42 13.42 -6.84
N SER A 143 -17.79 13.89 -5.76
CA SER A 143 -17.25 15.26 -5.68
C SER A 143 -15.75 15.26 -5.43
N ALA A 144 -15.27 14.51 -4.43
CA ALA A 144 -13.85 14.46 -4.10
C ALA A 144 -13.47 13.11 -3.49
N VAL A 145 -12.35 12.57 -3.96
CA VAL A 145 -11.65 11.46 -3.29
C VAL A 145 -10.70 12.02 -2.23
N PRO A 146 -10.41 11.28 -1.14
CA PRO A 146 -9.52 11.77 -0.11
C PRO A 146 -8.09 11.87 -0.65
N THR A 147 -7.34 12.87 -0.20
CA THR A 147 -5.88 12.82 -0.29
C THR A 147 -5.36 11.91 0.80
N LEU A 148 -4.25 11.21 0.55
CA LEU A 148 -3.69 10.25 1.50
C LEU A 148 -2.42 10.80 2.14
N ALA A 149 -2.10 10.33 3.35
CA ALA A 149 -0.79 10.52 3.94
C ALA A 149 0.22 9.61 3.23
N GLY A 150 1.39 10.14 2.88
CA GLY A 150 2.39 9.40 2.12
C GLY A 150 3.61 10.22 1.75
N VAL A 151 4.35 9.75 0.74
CA VAL A 151 5.51 10.45 0.19
C VAL A 151 5.15 11.02 -1.19
N ALA A 152 5.40 12.30 -1.39
CA ALA A 152 5.31 12.93 -2.70
C ALA A 152 6.69 12.94 -3.36
N LEU A 153 6.87 12.14 -4.40
CA LEU A 153 8.13 12.07 -5.17
C LEU A 153 8.25 13.19 -6.21
N HIS A 154 7.32 14.15 -6.23
CA HIS A 154 7.22 15.27 -7.20
C HIS A 154 7.02 14.87 -8.67
N ASN A 155 7.65 13.79 -9.16
CA ASN A 155 7.53 13.28 -10.51
C ASN A 155 7.16 11.79 -10.51
N ALA A 156 6.19 11.41 -11.34
CA ALA A 156 5.76 10.02 -11.46
C ALA A 156 6.86 9.09 -11.98
N VAL A 157 7.83 9.62 -12.73
CA VAL A 157 8.98 8.83 -13.20
C VAL A 157 9.80 8.27 -12.03
N GLU A 158 9.86 8.97 -10.90
CA GLU A 158 10.58 8.50 -9.70
C GLU A 158 9.86 7.36 -8.99
N SER A 159 8.54 7.26 -9.16
CA SER A 159 7.75 6.12 -8.68
C SER A 159 7.75 4.93 -9.66
N ALA A 160 8.21 5.15 -10.89
CA ALA A 160 8.28 4.12 -11.92
C ALA A 160 9.48 3.18 -11.70
N ALA A 161 9.60 2.15 -12.54
CA ALA A 161 10.82 1.38 -12.63
C ALA A 161 11.90 2.23 -13.32
N LEU A 162 12.85 2.77 -12.53
CA LEU A 162 13.96 3.57 -13.07
C LEU A 162 14.97 2.66 -13.79
N VAL A 163 15.11 1.43 -13.30
CA VAL A 163 15.91 0.37 -13.91
C VAL A 163 15.02 -0.80 -14.32
N THR A 164 15.41 -1.50 -15.39
CA THR A 164 14.69 -2.70 -15.85
C THR A 164 14.62 -3.76 -14.75
N GLY A 165 13.42 -4.25 -14.47
CA GLY A 165 13.17 -5.27 -13.45
C GLY A 165 12.76 -4.72 -12.08
N GLU A 166 12.81 -3.40 -11.88
CA GLU A 166 12.27 -2.77 -10.67
C GLU A 166 10.74 -2.77 -10.65
N LEU A 167 10.17 -2.81 -9.45
CA LEU A 167 8.74 -2.65 -9.25
C LEU A 167 8.39 -1.17 -9.16
N ILE A 168 7.27 -0.79 -9.79
CA ILE A 168 6.65 0.52 -9.59
C ILE A 168 6.22 0.66 -8.12
N LEU A 169 6.64 1.75 -7.47
CA LEU A 169 6.41 2.09 -6.06
C LEU A 169 4.97 2.52 -5.78
N ALA A 170 4.33 3.21 -6.74
CA ALA A 170 2.90 3.48 -6.72
C ALA A 170 2.39 3.58 -8.15
N GLY A 171 1.29 2.93 -8.44
CA GLY A 171 0.70 2.95 -9.78
C GLY A 171 -0.82 2.92 -9.76
N ARG A 172 -1.43 3.56 -10.76
CA ARG A 172 -2.87 3.54 -10.98
C ARG A 172 -3.25 2.50 -12.02
N SER A 173 -4.38 1.83 -11.81
CA SER A 173 -5.00 0.95 -12.80
C SER A 173 -6.51 0.89 -12.63
N GLY A 174 -7.19 0.38 -13.65
CA GLY A 174 -8.66 0.36 -13.71
C GLY A 174 -9.26 1.69 -14.17
N SER A 175 -10.56 1.65 -14.42
CA SER A 175 -11.39 2.80 -14.76
C SER A 175 -12.83 2.46 -14.42
N THR A 176 -13.59 3.46 -13.95
CA THR A 176 -15.01 3.31 -13.60
C THR A 176 -15.28 2.15 -12.64
N LEU A 177 -14.34 1.86 -11.73
CA LEU A 177 -14.52 0.83 -10.72
C LEU A 177 -15.62 1.25 -9.74
N THR A 178 -16.35 0.25 -9.25
CA THR A 178 -17.43 0.42 -8.26
C THR A 178 -17.13 -0.49 -7.07
N ASP A 179 -18.02 -1.39 -6.70
CA ASP A 179 -17.89 -2.24 -5.50
C ASP A 179 -16.88 -3.40 -5.66
N THR A 180 -16.50 -3.74 -6.88
CA THR A 180 -15.73 -4.97 -7.16
C THR A 180 -14.33 -4.67 -7.71
N ALA A 181 -13.31 -5.24 -7.08
CA ALA A 181 -11.93 -5.22 -7.53
C ALA A 181 -11.74 -6.12 -8.78
N PRO A 182 -10.91 -5.71 -9.77
CA PRO A 182 -10.57 -6.58 -10.89
C PRO A 182 -9.86 -7.87 -10.42
N GLY A 183 -10.21 -9.02 -11.01
CA GLY A 183 -9.55 -10.30 -10.69
C GLY A 183 -8.05 -10.38 -11.05
N THR A 184 -7.55 -9.42 -11.85
CA THR A 184 -6.13 -9.25 -12.14
C THR A 184 -5.82 -7.77 -12.26
N ILE A 185 -4.70 -7.35 -11.68
CA ILE A 185 -4.23 -5.98 -11.75
C ILE A 185 -3.90 -5.61 -13.21
N GLY A 186 -4.42 -4.49 -13.68
CA GLY A 186 -4.11 -3.97 -15.01
C GLY A 186 -2.68 -3.42 -15.10
N THR A 187 -2.28 -2.98 -16.29
CA THR A 187 -1.02 -2.24 -16.46
C THR A 187 -1.02 -1.00 -15.58
N LEU A 188 0.01 -0.88 -14.73
CA LEU A 188 0.14 0.24 -13.81
C LEU A 188 0.72 1.46 -14.49
N THR A 189 0.03 2.59 -14.35
CA THR A 189 0.58 3.92 -14.70
C THR A 189 1.19 4.53 -13.44
N ALA A 190 2.48 4.85 -13.48
CA ALA A 190 3.23 5.36 -12.32
C ALA A 190 2.58 6.63 -11.72
N ASN A 191 2.65 6.77 -10.40
CA ASN A 191 2.03 7.84 -9.63
C ASN A 191 3.03 8.48 -8.67
N ALA A 192 3.22 9.80 -8.77
CA ALA A 192 4.17 10.54 -7.92
C ALA A 192 3.81 10.50 -6.42
N GLY A 193 2.53 10.26 -6.09
CA GLY A 193 2.08 10.11 -4.71
C GLY A 193 2.08 8.65 -4.26
N VAL A 194 3.01 8.27 -3.39
CA VAL A 194 3.05 6.94 -2.77
C VAL A 194 2.34 7.01 -1.41
N PRO A 195 1.13 6.44 -1.26
CA PRO A 195 0.43 6.45 0.03
C PRO A 195 1.07 5.47 1.02
N LEU A 196 0.99 5.79 2.32
CA LEU A 196 1.27 4.84 3.40
C LEU A 196 0.10 3.86 3.52
N VAL A 197 0.43 2.57 3.54
CA VAL A 197 -0.50 1.48 3.79
C VAL A 197 0.07 0.60 4.88
N ILE A 198 -0.79 0.21 5.82
CA ILE A 198 -0.48 -0.69 6.92
C ILE A 198 -1.42 -1.90 6.85
N LEU A 199 -0.88 -3.10 6.99
CA LEU A 199 -1.61 -4.35 7.10
C LEU A 199 -1.48 -4.91 8.52
N THR A 200 -2.60 -5.40 9.04
CA THR A 200 -2.67 -6.22 10.26
C THR A 200 -3.44 -7.50 9.97
#